data_AF-A0A7G1IEU8-F1
#
_entry.id   AF-A0A7G1IEU8-F1
#
_cell.length_a   1.000
_cell.length_b   1.000
_cell.length_c   1.000
_cell.angle_alpha   90.00
_cell.angle_beta   90.00
_cell.angle_gamma   90.00
#
_symmetry.space_group_name_H-M   'P 1'
#
loop_
_entity.id
_entity.type
_entity.pdbx_description
1 polymer ?
#
loop_
_entity_poly.entity_id
_entity_poly.type
_entity_poly.pdbx_seq_one_letter_code
_entity_poly.pdbx_strand_id
1 'polypeptide(L)'
;MINPCDGSPTQRWHVAPLLRIESVAFPGACLGDMLFSQWVSVNRCYMNDQPWIIQPNGQVTGNLFDTPCLNVDGGVANPGTHVIVALCAPDNPAEEWDTIS
;
A
#
# COMPACT_ATOMS: atom_id res chain seq x y z
N MET A 1 3.97 5.57 5.51
CA MET A 1 3.28 6.55 6.37
C MET A 1 2.59 7.57 5.48
N ILE A 2 1.45 8.08 5.92
CA ILE A 2 0.68 9.15 5.28
C ILE A 2 1.31 10.49 5.59
N ASN A 3 1.43 11.36 4.59
CA ASN A 3 1.92 12.73 4.70
C ASN A 3 1.19 13.62 3.68
N PRO A 4 1.21 14.94 3.84
CA PRO A 4 0.65 15.86 2.83
C PRO A 4 1.30 15.64 1.46
N CYS A 5 0.49 15.66 0.40
CA CYS A 5 0.98 15.49 -0.96
C CYS A 5 1.90 16.66 -1.36
N ASP A 6 3.12 16.36 -1.76
CA ASP A 6 4.15 17.33 -2.17
C ASP A 6 4.74 17.04 -3.56
N GLY A 7 4.36 15.93 -4.18
CA GLY A 7 4.81 15.53 -5.52
C GLY A 7 6.26 15.04 -5.57
N SER A 8 6.91 14.85 -4.41
CA SER A 8 8.27 14.32 -4.30
C SER A 8 8.38 12.90 -4.84
N PRO A 9 9.59 12.45 -5.25
CA PRO A 9 9.81 11.07 -5.67
C PRO A 9 9.43 10.04 -4.59
N THR A 10 9.48 10.42 -3.31
CA THR A 10 9.10 9.54 -2.18
C THR A 10 7.60 9.28 -2.08
N GLN A 11 6.78 10.05 -2.80
CA GLN A 11 5.33 9.85 -2.91
C GLN A 11 4.91 9.25 -4.25
N ARG A 12 5.86 8.95 -5.12
CA ARG A 12 5.59 8.39 -6.45
C ARG A 12 5.88 6.89 -6.45
N TRP A 13 4.99 6.16 -7.11
CA TRP A 13 5.02 4.71 -7.20
C TRP A 13 4.81 4.27 -8.64
N HIS A 14 5.42 3.15 -9.00
CA HIS A 14 5.22 2.49 -10.28
C HIS A 14 4.51 1.16 -10.07
N VAL A 15 3.35 0.99 -10.70
CA VAL A 15 2.65 -0.30 -10.72
C VAL A 15 3.30 -1.16 -11.79
N ALA A 16 4.18 -2.05 -11.36
CA ALA A 16 4.99 -2.90 -12.23
C ALA A 16 4.24 -4.20 -12.61
N PRO A 17 4.73 -4.94 -13.63
CA PRO A 17 4.20 -6.26 -13.97
C PRO A 17 4.16 -7.19 -12.75
N LEU A 18 3.21 -8.13 -12.73
CA LEU A 18 2.94 -9.02 -11.59
C LEU A 18 2.41 -8.29 -10.34
N LEU A 19 1.78 -7.11 -10.51
CA LEU A 19 1.07 -6.39 -9.46
C LEU A 19 1.99 -5.96 -8.30
N ARG A 20 3.25 -5.66 -8.60
CA ARG A 20 4.15 -5.04 -7.63
C ARG A 20 3.98 -3.53 -7.66
N ILE A 21 4.08 -2.90 -6.49
CA ILE A 21 4.10 -1.44 -6.36
C ILE A 21 5.54 -1.04 -5.99
N GLU A 22 6.27 -0.50 -6.96
CA GLU A 22 7.69 -0.17 -6.85
C GLU A 22 7.87 1.32 -6.49
N SER A 23 8.84 1.61 -5.60
CA SER A 23 9.16 2.99 -5.21
C SER A 23 9.93 3.71 -6.32
N VAL A 24 9.52 4.94 -6.65
CA VAL A 24 10.29 5.80 -7.56
C VAL A 24 11.52 6.39 -6.88
N ALA A 25 11.44 6.72 -5.58
CA ALA A 25 12.59 7.26 -4.83
C ALA A 25 13.68 6.23 -4.55
N PHE A 26 13.31 4.95 -4.42
CA PHE A 26 14.23 3.87 -4.03
C PHE A 26 14.18 2.73 -5.06
N PRO A 27 14.97 2.82 -6.16
CA PRO A 27 14.98 1.79 -7.19
C PRO A 27 15.31 0.40 -6.62
N GLY A 28 14.50 -0.60 -7.00
CA GLY A 28 14.61 -1.97 -6.48
C GLY A 28 13.94 -2.18 -5.12
N ALA A 29 13.19 -1.20 -4.62
CA ALA A 29 12.34 -1.34 -3.45
C ALA A 29 10.84 -1.37 -3.82
N CYS A 30 10.10 -2.22 -3.12
CA CYS A 30 8.69 -2.51 -3.32
C CYS A 30 7.89 -2.25 -2.05
N LEU A 31 6.61 -1.95 -2.21
CA LEU A 31 5.64 -2.01 -1.13
C LEU A 31 5.49 -3.47 -0.68
N GLY A 32 5.77 -3.74 0.58
CA GLY A 32 5.62 -5.07 1.16
C GLY A 32 5.07 -4.98 2.57
N ASP A 33 4.33 -5.99 2.96
CA ASP A 33 4.03 -6.23 4.36
C ASP A 33 5.27 -6.82 5.05
N MET A 34 5.40 -6.59 6.35
CA MET A 34 6.38 -7.32 7.14
C MET A 34 5.73 -8.62 7.63
N LEU A 35 6.34 -9.77 7.32
CA LEU A 35 5.92 -11.06 7.88
C LEU A 35 5.74 -10.94 9.40
N PHE A 36 4.57 -11.36 9.89
CA PHE A 36 4.16 -11.29 11.30
C PHE A 36 3.93 -9.88 11.86
N SER A 37 3.72 -8.88 10.99
CA SER A 37 3.33 -7.53 11.37
C SER A 37 2.14 -7.05 10.55
N GLN A 38 1.32 -6.19 11.15
CA GLN A 38 0.29 -5.45 10.40
C GLN A 38 0.88 -4.29 9.59
N TRP A 39 2.14 -3.92 9.81
CA TRP A 39 2.73 -2.74 9.17
C TRP A 39 3.15 -3.01 7.72
N VAL A 40 2.85 -2.03 6.87
CA VAL A 40 3.36 -1.97 5.49
C VAL A 40 4.63 -1.13 5.45
N SER A 41 5.59 -1.55 4.63
CA SER A 41 6.90 -0.94 4.54
C SER A 41 7.46 -0.97 3.12
N VAL A 42 8.54 -0.21 2.91
CA VAL A 42 9.31 -0.22 1.66
C VAL A 42 10.51 -1.13 1.87
N ASN A 43 10.51 -2.27 1.20
CA ASN A 43 11.54 -3.30 1.33
C ASN A 43 12.20 -3.57 -0.02
N ARG A 44 13.33 -4.29 -0.04
CA ARG A 44 13.89 -4.79 -1.31
C ARG A 44 12.85 -5.66 -2.01
N CYS A 45 12.71 -5.48 -3.32
CA CYS A 45 11.83 -6.31 -4.13
C CYS A 45 12.31 -7.78 -4.17
N TYR A 46 11.47 -8.74 -3.83
CA TYR A 46 11.68 -10.18 -4.03
C TYR A 46 10.65 -10.76 -5.01
N MET A 47 10.98 -11.89 -5.65
CA MET A 47 10.08 -12.52 -6.63
C MET A 47 8.74 -12.99 -6.04
N ASN A 48 8.66 -13.13 -4.72
CA ASN A 48 7.47 -13.56 -3.98
C ASN A 48 6.86 -12.44 -3.14
N ASP A 49 7.23 -11.18 -3.38
CA ASP A 49 6.56 -10.07 -2.73
C ASP A 49 5.07 -10.11 -3.07
N GLN A 50 4.25 -9.85 -2.05
CA GLN A 50 2.80 -9.97 -2.18
C GLN A 50 2.30 -9.08 -3.32
N PRO A 51 1.57 -9.63 -4.30
CA PRO A 51 0.96 -8.81 -5.34
C PRO A 51 -0.15 -7.96 -4.72
N TRP A 52 -0.11 -6.67 -5.02
CA TRP A 52 -1.10 -5.67 -4.62
C TRP A 52 -2.01 -5.35 -5.80
N ILE A 53 -3.29 -5.63 -5.65
CA ILE A 53 -4.30 -5.39 -6.68
C ILE A 53 -5.07 -4.12 -6.31
N ILE A 54 -5.00 -3.12 -7.18
CA ILE A 54 -5.85 -1.92 -7.09
C ILE A 54 -7.23 -2.29 -7.63
N GLN A 55 -8.24 -2.27 -6.75
CA GLN A 55 -9.60 -2.64 -7.05
C GLN A 55 -10.40 -1.45 -7.61
N PRO A 56 -11.45 -1.68 -8.42
CA PRO A 56 -12.30 -0.61 -8.95
C PRO A 56 -13.04 0.21 -7.88
N ASN A 57 -13.18 -0.32 -6.66
CA ASN A 57 -13.82 0.34 -5.53
C ASN A 57 -12.84 1.16 -4.67
N GLY A 58 -11.60 1.37 -5.12
CA GLY A 58 -10.59 2.14 -4.39
C GLY A 58 -9.79 1.33 -3.37
N GLN A 59 -10.16 0.07 -3.09
CA GLN A 59 -9.37 -0.78 -2.21
C GLN A 59 -8.08 -1.26 -2.88
N VAL A 60 -7.02 -1.44 -2.09
CA VAL A 60 -5.79 -2.09 -2.56
C VAL A 60 -5.60 -3.38 -1.78
N THR A 61 -5.79 -4.52 -2.46
CA THR A 61 -5.85 -5.84 -1.83
C THR A 61 -4.59 -6.65 -2.06
N GLY A 62 -4.10 -7.36 -1.04
CA GLY A 62 -3.09 -8.41 -1.18
C GLY A 62 -3.68 -9.73 -1.68
N ASN A 63 -2.85 -10.59 -2.28
CA ASN A 63 -3.25 -11.89 -2.85
C ASN A 63 -3.14 -13.08 -1.86
N LEU A 64 -3.26 -12.87 -0.56
CA LEU A 64 -3.25 -13.94 0.45
C LEU A 64 -4.67 -14.36 0.87
N PHE A 65 -4.78 -15.52 1.53
CA PHE A 65 -6.01 -15.96 2.18
C PHE A 65 -6.51 -14.88 3.15
N ASP A 66 -7.82 -14.62 3.13
CA ASP A 66 -8.53 -13.51 3.79
C ASP A 66 -8.35 -12.10 3.17
N THR A 67 -7.80 -12.02 1.95
CA THR A 67 -7.68 -10.83 1.07
C THR A 67 -7.53 -9.54 1.87
N PRO A 68 -6.35 -9.27 2.44
CA PRO A 68 -6.21 -8.10 3.28
C PRO A 68 -6.13 -6.82 2.43
N CYS A 69 -6.63 -5.71 2.97
CA CYS A 69 -6.61 -4.38 2.37
C CYS A 69 -5.52 -3.49 2.98
N LEU A 70 -4.92 -2.62 2.16
CA LEU A 70 -4.20 -1.45 2.66
C LEU A 70 -5.16 -0.55 3.41
N ASN A 71 -4.79 -0.18 4.63
CA ASN A 71 -5.65 0.57 5.54
C ASN A 71 -4.83 1.64 6.29
N VAL A 72 -5.44 2.77 6.56
CA VAL A 72 -4.88 3.84 7.40
C VAL A 72 -5.08 3.49 8.88
N ASP A 73 -3.98 3.33 9.62
CA ASP A 73 -4.04 2.95 11.03
C ASP A 73 -4.90 3.94 11.86
N GLY A 74 -5.82 3.39 12.66
CA GLY A 74 -6.79 4.17 13.43
C GLY A 74 -7.85 4.92 12.60
N GLY A 75 -7.90 4.70 11.28
CA GLY A 75 -8.93 5.23 10.38
C GLY A 75 -8.83 6.72 10.05
N VAL A 76 -7.77 7.41 10.48
CA VAL A 76 -7.61 8.85 10.27
C VAL A 76 -6.25 9.17 9.63
N ALA A 77 -6.30 9.73 8.42
CA ALA A 77 -5.14 10.06 7.58
C ALA A 77 -4.41 11.35 8.02
N ASN A 78 -3.86 11.35 9.24
CA ASN A 78 -3.00 12.44 9.71
C ASN A 78 -1.54 12.27 9.23
N PRO A 79 -0.76 13.36 9.13
CA PRO A 79 0.67 13.26 8.88
C PRO A 79 1.36 12.36 9.91
N GLY A 80 2.15 11.40 9.43
CA GLY A 80 2.82 10.39 10.25
C GLY A 80 1.97 9.15 10.56
N THR A 81 0.68 9.12 10.20
CA THR A 81 -0.13 7.90 10.37
C THR A 81 0.47 6.78 9.52
N HIS A 82 0.54 5.59 10.11
CA HIS A 82 1.06 4.41 9.43
C HIS A 82 0.03 3.81 8.48
N VAL A 83 0.55 3.05 7.51
CA VAL A 83 -0.28 2.21 6.63
C VAL A 83 -0.13 0.78 7.11
N ILE A 84 -1.25 0.10 7.27
CA ILE A 84 -1.34 -1.27 7.76
C ILE A 84 -2.06 -2.15 6.76
N VAL A 85 -1.98 -3.45 7.03
CA VAL A 85 -2.71 -4.53 6.38
C VAL A 85 -3.82 -4.95 7.36
N ALA A 86 -5.07 -4.87 6.93
CA ALA A 86 -6.25 -5.25 7.73
C ALA A 86 -7.23 -6.07 6.89
N LEU A 87 -8.21 -6.70 7.52
CA LEU A 87 -9.33 -7.31 6.79
C LEU A 87 -10.10 -6.21 6.07
N CYS A 88 -10.37 -6.42 4.78
CA CYS A 88 -11.17 -5.47 4.00
C CYS A 88 -12.57 -5.31 4.61
N ALA A 89 -13.04 -4.09 4.72
CA ALA A 89 -14.38 -3.75 5.17
C ALA A 89 -15.11 -2.92 4.10
N PRO A 90 -16.39 -3.24 3.79
CA PRO A 90 -17.17 -2.43 2.86
C PRO A 90 -17.38 -1.03 3.43
N ASP A 91 -17.39 -0.03 2.53
CA ASP A 91 -17.65 1.38 2.86
C ASP A 91 -16.73 1.94 3.97
N ASN A 92 -15.46 1.50 3.99
CA ASN A 92 -14.46 1.97 4.94
C ASN A 92 -13.55 3.03 4.29
N PRO A 93 -13.69 4.32 4.60
CA PRO A 93 -12.86 5.39 4.01
C PRO A 93 -11.37 5.23 4.29
N ALA A 94 -10.99 4.49 5.34
CA ALA A 94 -9.58 4.21 5.64
C ALA A 94 -8.91 3.25 4.66
N GLU A 95 -9.69 2.58 3.80
CA GLU A 95 -9.25 1.60 2.79
C GLU A 95 -9.42 2.12 1.36
N GLU A 96 -9.87 3.36 1.19
CA GLU A 96 -10.07 3.99 -0.11
C GLU A 96 -8.80 4.73 -0.54
N TRP A 97 -8.25 4.32 -1.68
CA TRP A 97 -7.03 4.86 -2.26
C TRP A 97 -7.26 5.29 -3.70
N ASP A 98 -6.76 6.48 -4.03
CA ASP A 98 -6.78 7.00 -5.39
C ASP A 98 -5.42 6.85 -6.07
N THR A 99 -5.44 6.56 -7.37
CA THR A 99 -4.27 6.72 -8.25
C THR A 99 -4.37 8.05 -8.97
N ILE A 100 -3.42 8.94 -8.71
CA ILE A 100 -3.32 10.26 -9.35
C ILE A 100 -2.06 10.32 -10.24
N SER A 101 -2.15 11.04 -11.36
CA SER A 101 -1.08 11.20 -12.36
C SER A 101 -0.49 12.60 -12.41
#